data_AF-A0A8H4XSI0-F1
#
_entry.id   AF-A0A8H4XSI0-F1
#
_cell.length_a   1.000
_cell.length_b   1.000
_cell.length_c   1.000
_cell.angle_alpha   90.00
_cell.angle_beta   90.00
_cell.angle_gamma   90.00
#
_symmetry.space_group_name_H-M   'P 1'
#
loop_
_entity.id
_entity.type
_entity.pdbx_description
1 polymer ?
#
loop_
_entity_poly.entity_id
_entity_poly.type
_entity_poly.pdbx_seq_one_letter_code
_entity_poly.pdbx_strand_id
1 'polypeptide(L)'
;AEETDASNFNPDVDVRDYDKVAQSLPVFCVSSRAYQKLSGRFQKEPNVPGFQTVEETEIPLLQAHCKKLTEAGREANSRRFLNTLDQLLNSLRLVTSSDGFQVTDKQKAARAAIVESTYNQLDKEIVQHIKDICDQIAEEIKSDIIEACTPDLFMIVIPDKATPTASEAAVDTVSRWGAPVNRFNRAEGGFFWSTYKALCRRDGVYANAQGSHDWNAELIEPIMKAVAPGWEKIFSRRVHTIFSNAGSESANLLKKFHDTVYKKITQATGPLGSLHMLTQQLRIYQQSMKEIFNQQVLDMSMQSRDINRMFEPVVVEAMVPAYAI
;
A
#
# COMPACT_ATOMS: atom_id res chain seq x y z
N ALA A 1 -22.49 -2.88 2.13
CA ALA A 1 -23.02 -3.09 0.76
C ALA A 1 -24.52 -3.32 0.81
N GLU A 2 -25.00 -4.21 1.69
CA GLU A 2 -26.43 -4.50 1.83
C GLU A 2 -27.24 -3.33 2.44
N GLU A 3 -26.63 -2.48 3.28
CA GLU A 3 -27.36 -1.39 3.97
C GLU A 3 -27.26 -0.01 3.29
N THR A 4 -26.51 0.14 2.20
CA THR A 4 -26.15 1.48 1.67
C THR A 4 -26.72 1.81 0.29
N ASP A 5 -27.33 0.86 -0.44
CA ASP A 5 -28.01 1.12 -1.72
C ASP A 5 -29.07 0.04 -2.03
N ALA A 6 -30.18 0.07 -1.29
CA ALA A 6 -31.27 -0.91 -1.42
C ALA A 6 -31.97 -0.89 -2.79
N SER A 7 -31.80 0.19 -3.57
CA SER A 7 -32.40 0.38 -4.90
C SER A 7 -31.61 -0.22 -6.05
N ASN A 8 -30.30 -0.42 -5.89
CA ASN A 8 -29.39 -0.90 -6.94
C ASN A 8 -28.61 -2.17 -6.54
N PHE A 9 -28.83 -2.68 -5.33
CA PHE A 9 -28.27 -3.95 -4.89
C PHE A 9 -28.98 -5.12 -5.58
N ASN A 10 -28.33 -5.67 -6.61
CA ASN A 10 -28.74 -6.93 -7.21
C ASN A 10 -27.95 -8.08 -6.55
N PRO A 11 -28.55 -8.89 -5.67
CA PRO A 11 -27.87 -9.99 -4.98
C PRO A 11 -27.36 -11.09 -5.92
N ASP A 12 -27.84 -11.14 -7.16
CA ASP A 12 -27.39 -12.10 -8.18
C ASP A 12 -26.15 -11.62 -8.95
N VAL A 13 -25.71 -10.36 -8.75
CA VAL A 13 -24.52 -9.80 -9.40
C VAL A 13 -23.44 -9.61 -8.35
N ASP A 14 -22.54 -10.59 -8.27
CA ASP A 14 -21.39 -10.52 -7.40
C ASP A 14 -20.40 -9.46 -7.91
N VAL A 15 -20.46 -8.26 -7.32
CA VAL A 15 -19.62 -7.10 -7.71
C VAL A 15 -18.13 -7.41 -7.48
N ARG A 16 -17.82 -8.37 -6.61
CA ARG A 16 -16.47 -8.86 -6.33
C ARG A 16 -16.36 -10.31 -6.79
N ASP A 17 -15.32 -10.60 -7.55
CA ASP A 17 -14.97 -11.95 -7.95
C ASP A 17 -14.35 -12.69 -6.75
N TYR A 18 -15.18 -13.21 -5.85
CA TYR A 18 -14.72 -13.93 -4.66
C TYR A 18 -13.95 -15.21 -5.01
N ASP A 19 -14.20 -15.80 -6.18
CA ASP A 19 -13.41 -16.93 -6.69
C ASP A 19 -11.96 -16.49 -6.96
N LYS A 20 -11.73 -15.31 -7.55
CA LYS A 20 -10.39 -14.74 -7.65
C LYS A 20 -9.76 -14.45 -6.29
N VAL A 21 -10.54 -13.98 -5.32
CA VAL A 21 -10.04 -13.71 -3.96
C VAL A 21 -9.62 -15.02 -3.27
N ALA A 22 -10.46 -16.06 -3.34
CA ALA A 22 -10.16 -17.38 -2.80
C ALA A 22 -8.92 -18.00 -3.47
N GLN A 23 -8.77 -17.84 -4.79
CA GLN A 23 -7.55 -18.26 -5.51
C GLN A 23 -6.30 -17.47 -5.07
N SER A 24 -6.46 -16.23 -4.62
CA SER A 24 -5.36 -15.38 -4.15
C SER A 24 -4.95 -15.61 -2.69
N LEU A 25 -5.76 -16.31 -1.90
CA LEU A 25 -5.56 -16.55 -0.47
C LEU A 25 -5.56 -18.05 -0.13
N PRO A 26 -4.51 -18.79 -0.50
CA PRO A 26 -4.44 -20.22 -0.21
C PRO A 26 -4.34 -20.46 1.30
N VAL A 27 -5.19 -21.37 1.81
CA VAL A 27 -5.20 -21.82 3.20
C VAL A 27 -4.39 -23.10 3.30
N PHE A 28 -3.49 -23.18 4.28
CA PHE A 28 -2.68 -24.36 4.56
C PHE A 28 -2.98 -24.88 5.97
N CYS A 29 -3.50 -26.09 6.07
CA CYS A 29 -3.80 -26.81 7.30
C CYS A 29 -2.54 -27.53 7.81
N VAL A 30 -1.58 -26.75 8.30
CA VAL A 30 -0.24 -27.27 8.64
C VAL A 30 -0.15 -27.95 9.99
N SER A 31 0.65 -29.02 10.08
CA SER A 31 1.01 -29.68 11.34
C SER A 31 2.52 -29.60 11.60
N SER A 32 2.94 -28.60 12.38
CA SER A 32 4.35 -28.39 12.76
C SER A 32 4.96 -29.57 13.51
N ARG A 33 4.19 -30.23 14.37
CA ARG A 33 4.64 -31.37 15.15
C ARG A 33 4.87 -32.61 14.28
N ALA A 34 3.95 -32.91 13.36
CA ALA A 34 4.09 -34.04 12.44
C ALA A 34 5.30 -33.85 11.52
N TYR A 35 5.46 -32.65 10.95
CA TYR A 35 6.59 -32.32 10.07
C TYR A 35 7.94 -32.47 10.78
N GLN A 36 8.08 -31.93 12.00
CA GLN A 36 9.31 -32.04 12.76
C GLN A 36 9.64 -33.49 13.12
N LYS A 37 8.64 -34.30 13.47
CA LYS A 37 8.81 -35.73 13.77
C LYS A 37 9.25 -36.53 12.55
N LEU A 38 8.59 -36.34 11.40
CA LEU A 38 8.94 -36.98 10.13
C LEU A 38 10.30 -36.50 9.58
N SER A 39 10.70 -35.27 9.92
CA SER A 39 12.04 -34.72 9.64
C SER A 39 13.13 -35.19 10.62
N GLY A 40 12.83 -36.17 11.48
CA GLY A 40 13.82 -36.80 12.38
C GLY A 40 14.01 -36.14 13.74
N ARG A 41 13.21 -35.12 14.11
CA ARG A 41 13.19 -34.51 15.44
C ARG A 41 12.23 -35.26 16.38
N PHE A 42 12.31 -35.01 17.70
CA PHE A 42 11.44 -35.64 18.72
C PHE A 42 11.41 -37.17 18.73
N GLN A 43 12.54 -37.84 18.50
CA GLN A 43 12.60 -39.31 18.36
C GLN A 43 11.99 -40.08 19.54
N LYS A 44 12.06 -39.55 20.77
CA LYS A 44 11.54 -40.18 22.00
C LYS A 44 10.02 -40.05 22.19
N GLU A 45 9.34 -39.20 21.42
CA GLU A 45 7.88 -39.02 21.52
C GLU A 45 7.09 -40.03 20.67
N PRO A 46 5.82 -40.31 20.99
CA PRO A 46 4.98 -41.14 20.12
C PRO A 46 4.79 -40.50 18.74
N ASN A 47 4.56 -41.34 17.73
CA ASN A 47 4.28 -40.86 16.37
C ASN A 47 2.95 -40.10 16.33
N VAL A 48 2.89 -39.03 15.54
CA VAL A 48 1.66 -38.28 15.31
C VAL A 48 0.78 -39.10 14.35
N PRO A 49 -0.41 -39.56 14.77
CA PRO A 49 -1.28 -40.36 13.91
C PRO A 49 -1.79 -39.53 12.72
N GLY A 50 -1.96 -40.18 11.57
CA GLY A 50 -2.56 -39.58 10.38
C GLY A 50 -1.59 -38.96 9.37
N PHE A 51 -0.28 -38.92 9.66
CA PHE A 51 0.74 -38.42 8.72
C PHE A 51 1.79 -39.51 8.44
N GLN A 52 1.86 -39.98 7.19
CA GLN A 52 2.83 -40.96 6.72
C GLN A 52 4.01 -40.29 6.00
N THR A 53 3.75 -39.16 5.35
CA THR A 53 4.72 -38.43 4.54
C THR A 53 4.87 -36.98 5.01
N VAL A 54 6.02 -36.37 4.70
CA VAL A 54 6.31 -34.98 5.09
C VAL A 54 5.37 -34.02 4.36
N GLU A 55 4.94 -34.41 3.16
CA GLU A 55 4.04 -33.69 2.26
C GLU A 55 2.63 -33.54 2.86
N GLU A 56 2.11 -34.58 3.53
CA GLU A 56 0.79 -34.57 4.20
C GLU A 56 0.70 -33.53 5.31
N THR A 57 1.82 -33.03 5.83
CA THR A 57 1.84 -32.00 6.87
C THR A 57 1.59 -30.59 6.34
N GLU A 58 1.51 -30.45 5.01
CA GLU A 58 1.35 -29.21 4.24
C GLU A 58 2.44 -28.14 4.44
N ILE A 59 3.40 -28.36 5.33
CA ILE A 59 4.53 -27.46 5.57
C ILE A 59 5.42 -27.29 4.34
N PRO A 60 5.76 -28.35 3.55
CA PRO A 60 6.49 -28.17 2.30
C PRO A 60 5.75 -27.26 1.30
N LEU A 61 4.43 -27.40 1.23
CA LEU A 61 3.58 -26.63 0.33
C LEU A 61 3.49 -25.17 0.78
N LEU A 62 3.34 -24.92 2.08
CA LEU A 62 3.47 -23.59 2.68
C LEU A 62 4.85 -22.97 2.39
N GLN A 63 5.94 -23.72 2.53
CA GLN A 63 7.29 -23.24 2.21
C GLN A 63 7.44 -22.86 0.73
N ALA A 64 6.90 -23.68 -0.18
CA ALA A 64 6.90 -23.39 -1.61
C ALA A 64 6.10 -22.13 -1.91
N HIS A 65 4.93 -21.97 -1.29
CA HIS A 65 4.12 -20.76 -1.41
C HIS A 65 4.85 -19.51 -0.89
N CYS A 66 5.47 -19.58 0.31
CA CYS A 66 6.28 -18.49 0.84
C CYS A 66 7.45 -18.14 -0.07
N LYS A 67 8.12 -19.12 -0.68
CA LYS A 67 9.17 -18.87 -1.68
C LYS A 67 8.61 -18.16 -2.90
N LYS A 68 7.48 -18.63 -3.43
CA LYS A 68 6.79 -18.05 -4.59
C LYS A 68 6.39 -16.58 -4.35
N LEU A 69 5.90 -16.25 -3.16
CA LEU A 69 5.58 -14.86 -2.77
C LEU A 69 6.80 -13.93 -2.87
N THR A 70 8.02 -14.45 -2.68
CA THR A 70 9.24 -13.65 -2.81
C THR A 70 9.76 -13.52 -4.25
N GLU A 71 9.23 -14.27 -5.22
CA GLU A 71 9.78 -14.31 -6.59
C GLU A 71 9.72 -12.95 -7.26
N ALA A 72 8.58 -12.25 -7.21
CA ALA A 72 8.44 -10.92 -7.80
C ALA A 72 9.43 -9.91 -7.20
N GLY A 73 9.60 -9.92 -5.88
CA GLY A 73 10.57 -9.07 -5.19
C GLY A 73 12.02 -9.43 -5.54
N ARG A 74 12.34 -10.72 -5.62
CA ARG A 74 13.68 -11.20 -6.03
C ARG A 74 13.99 -10.87 -7.48
N GLU A 75 13.02 -11.00 -8.39
CA GLU A 75 13.16 -10.64 -9.80
C GLU A 75 13.41 -9.14 -9.94
N ALA A 76 12.59 -8.30 -9.29
CA ALA A 76 12.77 -6.85 -9.28
C ALA A 76 14.16 -6.46 -8.74
N ASN A 77 14.59 -7.07 -7.64
CA ASN A 77 15.92 -6.79 -7.06
C ASN A 77 17.06 -7.25 -7.98
N SER A 78 16.92 -8.41 -8.65
CA SER A 78 17.90 -8.92 -9.60
C SER A 78 18.00 -8.01 -10.82
N ARG A 79 16.86 -7.55 -11.36
CA ARG A 79 16.78 -6.59 -12.47
C ARG A 79 17.47 -5.27 -12.09
N ARG A 80 17.20 -4.76 -10.89
CA ARG A 80 17.86 -3.56 -10.35
C ARG A 80 19.37 -3.74 -10.26
N PHE A 81 19.85 -4.86 -9.71
CA PHE A 81 21.30 -5.15 -9.64
C PHE A 81 21.95 -5.21 -11.02
N LEU A 82 21.34 -5.91 -11.98
CA LEU A 82 21.87 -6.01 -13.34
C LEU A 82 21.89 -4.65 -14.05
N ASN A 83 20.85 -3.82 -13.86
CA ASN A 83 20.82 -2.45 -14.36
C ASN A 83 21.97 -1.62 -13.77
N THR A 84 22.24 -1.74 -12.47
CA THR A 84 23.36 -1.05 -11.81
C THR A 84 24.72 -1.56 -12.29
N LEU A 85 24.87 -2.86 -12.51
CA LEU A 85 26.11 -3.45 -13.03
C LEU A 85 26.38 -2.97 -14.47
N ASP A 86 25.34 -2.92 -15.32
CA ASP A 86 25.48 -2.39 -16.67
C ASP A 86 25.88 -0.91 -16.66
N GLN A 87 25.27 -0.09 -15.78
CA GLN A 87 25.69 1.31 -15.60
C GLN A 87 27.18 1.41 -15.20
N LEU A 88 27.65 0.56 -14.30
CA LEU A 88 29.05 0.53 -13.89
C LEU A 88 29.97 0.17 -15.06
N LEU A 89 29.68 -0.92 -15.78
CA LEU A 89 30.48 -1.37 -16.92
C LEU A 89 30.54 -0.31 -18.02
N ASN A 90 29.43 0.39 -18.26
CA ASN A 90 29.40 1.48 -19.24
C ASN A 90 30.15 2.72 -18.78
N SER A 91 30.13 3.06 -17.49
CA SER A 91 30.97 4.15 -16.97
C SER A 91 32.46 3.85 -17.14
N LEU A 92 32.88 2.62 -16.85
CA LEU A 92 34.25 2.15 -17.12
C LEU A 92 34.58 2.22 -18.62
N ARG A 93 33.67 1.76 -19.48
CA ARG A 93 33.85 1.80 -20.94
C ARG A 93 33.98 3.23 -21.45
N LEU A 94 33.20 4.18 -20.92
CA LEU A 94 33.33 5.61 -21.22
C LEU A 94 34.70 6.16 -20.80
N VAL A 95 35.18 5.84 -19.60
CA VAL A 95 36.52 6.27 -19.11
C VAL A 95 37.65 5.70 -19.97
N THR A 96 37.51 4.46 -20.45
CA THR A 96 38.52 3.82 -21.31
C THR A 96 38.43 4.21 -22.80
N SER A 97 37.35 4.88 -23.21
CA SER A 97 37.12 5.22 -24.62
C SER A 97 38.00 6.40 -25.07
N SER A 98 38.58 6.30 -26.28
CA SER A 98 39.53 7.27 -26.83
C SER A 98 38.93 8.64 -27.18
N ASP A 99 37.60 8.78 -27.13
CA ASP A 99 36.88 10.04 -27.43
C ASP A 99 37.30 11.21 -26.51
N GLY A 100 37.90 10.93 -25.35
CA GLY A 100 38.39 11.94 -24.41
C GLY A 100 39.63 12.73 -24.88
N PHE A 101 40.36 12.26 -25.90
CA PHE A 101 41.69 12.80 -26.24
C PHE A 101 41.69 13.93 -27.29
N GLN A 102 40.56 14.24 -27.95
CA GLN A 102 40.49 15.15 -29.11
C GLN A 102 39.50 16.32 -28.94
N VAL A 103 39.26 16.80 -27.71
CA VAL A 103 38.29 17.87 -27.44
C VAL A 103 38.99 19.11 -26.88
N THR A 104 38.79 20.25 -27.55
CA THR A 104 39.34 21.55 -27.08
C THR A 104 38.66 22.00 -25.79
N ASP A 105 39.35 22.79 -24.96
CA ASP A 105 38.78 23.28 -23.69
C ASP A 105 37.54 24.16 -23.91
N LYS A 106 37.46 24.89 -25.04
CA LYS A 106 36.26 25.62 -25.45
C LYS A 106 35.06 24.69 -25.70
N GLN A 107 35.27 23.55 -26.37
CA GLN A 107 34.22 22.56 -26.60
C GLN A 107 33.80 21.87 -25.29
N LYS A 108 34.74 21.59 -24.37
CA LYS A 108 34.42 21.05 -23.03
C LYS A 108 33.53 22.02 -22.24
N ALA A 109 33.90 23.30 -22.18
CA ALA A 109 33.13 24.32 -21.48
C ALA A 109 31.72 24.49 -22.09
N ALA A 110 31.61 24.52 -23.42
CA ALA A 110 30.32 24.60 -24.11
C ALA A 110 29.42 23.37 -23.81
N ARG A 111 30.00 22.16 -23.83
CA ARG A 111 29.26 20.93 -23.48
C ARG A 111 28.79 20.94 -22.03
N ALA A 112 29.66 21.33 -21.09
CA ALA A 112 29.31 21.42 -19.68
C ALA A 112 28.14 22.39 -19.46
N ALA A 113 28.19 23.59 -20.06
CA ALA A 113 27.11 24.57 -19.96
C ALA A 113 25.78 24.06 -20.58
N ILE A 114 25.83 23.33 -21.69
CA ILE A 114 24.65 22.70 -22.29
C ILE A 114 24.04 21.64 -21.35
N VAL A 115 24.88 20.76 -20.80
CA VAL A 115 24.43 19.71 -19.89
C VAL A 115 23.84 20.32 -18.62
N GLU A 116 24.55 21.27 -18.00
CA GLU A 116 24.11 21.94 -16.77
C GLU A 116 22.79 22.69 -16.95
N SER A 117 22.66 23.51 -18.01
CA SER A 117 21.42 24.24 -18.30
C SER A 117 20.24 23.29 -18.57
N THR A 118 20.47 22.19 -19.28
CA THR A 118 19.41 21.22 -19.59
C THR A 118 19.08 20.35 -18.37
N TYR A 119 20.06 20.06 -17.51
CA TYR A 119 19.87 19.35 -16.24
C TYR A 119 19.02 20.19 -15.28
N ASN A 120 19.35 21.48 -15.12
CA ASN A 120 18.58 22.39 -14.27
C ASN A 120 17.12 22.53 -14.74
N GLN A 121 16.86 22.37 -16.04
CA GLN A 121 15.51 22.32 -16.57
C GLN A 121 14.81 21.00 -16.20
N LEU A 122 15.49 19.86 -16.39
CA LEU A 122 14.96 18.55 -16.00
C LEU A 122 14.65 18.49 -14.50
N ASP A 123 15.54 19.00 -13.66
CA ASP A 123 15.37 19.04 -12.20
C ASP A 123 14.09 19.80 -11.80
N LYS A 124 13.86 20.98 -12.39
CA LYS A 124 12.63 21.75 -12.19
C LYS A 124 11.38 20.99 -12.65
N GLU A 125 11.45 20.35 -13.81
CA GLU A 125 10.33 19.56 -14.36
C GLU A 125 10.00 18.35 -13.48
N ILE A 126 11.02 17.63 -12.99
CA ILE A 126 10.82 16.49 -12.07
C ILE A 126 10.26 16.96 -10.73
N VAL A 127 10.79 18.04 -10.15
CA VAL A 127 10.30 18.57 -8.88
C VAL A 127 8.84 19.02 -9.02
N GLN A 128 8.48 19.69 -10.11
CA GLN A 128 7.09 20.07 -10.35
C GLN A 128 6.20 18.84 -10.53
N HIS A 129 6.65 17.85 -11.31
CA HIS A 129 5.93 16.60 -11.52
C HIS A 129 5.65 15.86 -10.20
N ILE A 130 6.62 15.82 -9.29
CA ILE A 130 6.43 15.22 -7.95
C ILE A 130 5.39 15.99 -7.14
N LYS A 131 5.38 17.32 -7.20
CA LYS A 131 4.36 18.13 -6.51
C LYS A 131 2.97 17.85 -7.06
N ASP A 132 2.82 17.82 -8.38
CA ASP A 132 1.55 17.56 -9.05
C ASP A 132 0.99 16.18 -8.66
N ILE A 133 1.85 15.17 -8.51
CA ILE A 133 1.47 13.84 -8.00
C ILE A 133 0.95 13.92 -6.56
N CYS A 134 1.68 14.61 -5.67
CA CYS A 134 1.26 14.78 -4.28
C CYS A 134 -0.08 15.50 -4.18
N ASP A 135 -0.26 16.58 -4.95
CA ASP A 135 -1.50 17.37 -4.98
C ASP A 135 -2.66 16.52 -5.52
N GLN A 136 -2.43 15.74 -6.58
CA GLN A 136 -3.44 14.83 -7.14
C GLN A 136 -3.88 13.77 -6.12
N ILE A 137 -2.93 13.15 -5.42
CA ILE A 137 -3.24 12.17 -4.37
C ILE A 137 -4.01 12.82 -3.21
N ALA A 138 -3.60 14.02 -2.80
CA ALA A 138 -4.24 14.75 -1.71
C ALA A 138 -5.69 15.11 -2.05
N GLU A 139 -5.95 15.57 -3.28
CA GLU A 139 -7.31 15.87 -3.74
C GLU A 139 -8.19 14.61 -3.85
N GLU A 140 -7.64 13.47 -4.29
CA GLU A 140 -8.38 12.20 -4.30
C GLU A 140 -8.75 11.75 -2.88
N ILE A 141 -7.80 11.84 -1.92
CA ILE A 141 -8.06 11.54 -0.50
C ILE A 141 -9.12 12.48 0.06
N LYS A 142 -9.04 13.78 -0.25
CA LYS A 142 -10.00 14.75 0.22
C LYS A 142 -11.40 14.46 -0.29
N SER A 143 -11.54 14.24 -1.60
CA SER A 143 -12.84 14.02 -2.23
C SER A 143 -13.49 12.68 -1.85
N ASP A 144 -12.72 11.60 -1.75
CA ASP A 144 -13.29 10.26 -1.52
C ASP A 144 -13.31 9.84 -0.04
N ILE A 145 -12.48 10.44 0.84
CA ILE A 145 -12.42 10.09 2.27
C ILE A 145 -12.90 11.25 3.14
N ILE A 146 -12.30 12.44 3.03
CA ILE A 146 -12.59 13.54 3.96
C ILE A 146 -14.02 14.05 3.77
N GLU A 147 -14.43 14.28 2.52
CA GLU A 147 -15.79 14.73 2.20
C GLU A 147 -16.84 13.66 2.56
N ALA A 148 -16.49 12.38 2.68
CA ALA A 148 -17.39 11.35 3.20
C ALA A 148 -17.60 11.47 4.72
N CYS A 149 -16.59 11.93 5.46
CA CYS A 149 -16.65 12.10 6.91
C CYS A 149 -17.34 13.39 7.34
N THR A 150 -16.90 14.53 6.81
CA THR A 150 -17.30 15.84 7.32
C THR A 150 -18.38 16.50 6.47
N PRO A 151 -19.40 17.12 7.08
CA PRO A 151 -20.23 18.07 6.36
C PRO A 151 -19.36 19.27 5.94
N ASP A 152 -19.48 19.69 4.68
CA ASP A 152 -18.84 20.92 4.24
C ASP A 152 -19.34 22.07 5.11
N LEU A 153 -18.43 22.85 5.71
CA LEU A 153 -18.75 23.97 6.61
C LEU A 153 -19.66 25.03 5.93
N PHE A 154 -19.76 24.99 4.59
CA PHE A 154 -20.50 25.95 3.77
C PHE A 154 -21.82 25.41 3.17
N MET A 155 -22.13 24.12 3.32
CA MET A 155 -23.36 23.54 2.77
C MET A 155 -24.28 23.02 3.86
N ILE A 156 -25.53 23.49 3.80
CA ILE A 156 -26.61 23.13 4.71
C ILE A 156 -26.81 21.61 4.65
N VAL A 157 -26.55 20.96 5.78
CA VAL A 157 -27.06 19.65 6.22
C VAL A 157 -27.27 18.65 5.08
N ILE A 158 -26.21 17.95 4.69
CA ILE A 158 -26.35 16.66 4.02
C ILE A 158 -26.60 15.62 5.13
N PRO A 159 -27.76 14.96 5.17
CA PRO A 159 -28.14 14.05 6.26
C PRO A 159 -27.28 12.78 6.34
N ASP A 160 -26.53 12.43 5.28
CA ASP A 160 -25.85 11.13 5.16
C ASP A 160 -24.30 11.23 5.29
N LYS A 161 -23.78 12.11 6.15
CA LYS A 161 -22.33 12.19 6.42
C LYS A 161 -21.92 11.32 7.60
N ALA A 162 -20.70 10.79 7.57
CA ALA A 162 -20.27 9.78 8.54
C ALA A 162 -20.27 10.29 9.98
N THR A 163 -19.76 11.50 10.22
CA THR A 163 -19.64 12.05 11.58
C THR A 163 -20.99 12.27 12.26
N PRO A 164 -21.99 12.96 11.67
CA PRO A 164 -23.30 13.11 12.31
C PRO A 164 -24.00 11.76 12.50
N THR A 165 -23.95 10.88 11.49
CA THR A 165 -24.53 9.53 11.59
C THR A 165 -23.88 8.70 12.69
N ALA A 166 -22.55 8.74 12.81
CA ALA A 166 -21.81 8.06 13.87
C ALA A 166 -22.14 8.62 15.25
N SER A 167 -22.30 9.95 15.37
CA SER A 167 -22.68 10.60 16.62
C SER A 167 -24.07 10.17 17.10
N GLU A 168 -25.04 10.04 16.19
CA GLU A 168 -26.39 9.55 16.51
C GLU A 168 -26.34 8.05 16.88
N ALA A 169 -25.68 7.24 16.05
CA ALA A 169 -25.53 5.80 16.30
C ALA A 169 -24.74 5.46 17.58
N ALA A 170 -23.83 6.34 18.01
CA ALA A 170 -23.09 6.17 19.25
C ALA A 170 -24.02 6.15 20.47
N VAL A 171 -25.03 7.02 20.52
CA VAL A 171 -25.97 7.08 21.65
C VAL A 171 -26.74 5.77 21.80
N ASP A 172 -27.25 5.24 20.68
CA ASP A 172 -27.95 3.96 20.66
C ASP A 172 -27.02 2.79 21.00
N THR A 173 -25.78 2.83 20.52
CA THR A 173 -24.76 1.80 20.80
C THR A 173 -24.40 1.75 22.28
N VAL A 174 -24.09 2.88 22.91
CA VAL A 174 -23.79 2.94 24.34
C VAL A 174 -25.00 2.53 25.18
N SER A 175 -26.21 2.92 24.77
CA SER A 175 -27.44 2.54 25.47
C SER A 175 -27.66 1.03 25.49
N ARG A 176 -27.29 0.32 24.40
CA ARG A 176 -27.36 -1.15 24.32
C ARG A 176 -26.42 -1.83 25.30
N TRP A 177 -25.23 -1.30 25.55
CA TRP A 177 -24.27 -1.93 26.48
C TRP A 177 -24.82 -2.08 27.90
N GLY A 178 -25.65 -1.13 28.35
CA GLY A 178 -26.31 -1.12 29.66
C GLY A 178 -27.72 -1.74 29.69
N ALA A 179 -28.25 -2.21 28.55
CA ALA A 179 -29.58 -2.78 28.46
C ALA A 179 -29.72 -4.10 29.25
N PRO A 180 -30.95 -4.54 29.60
CA PRO A 180 -31.14 -5.83 30.23
C PRO A 180 -30.53 -6.98 29.42
N VAL A 181 -29.89 -7.92 30.10
CA VAL A 181 -29.28 -9.07 29.44
C VAL A 181 -30.36 -9.94 28.81
N ASN A 182 -30.34 -10.05 27.49
CA ASN A 182 -31.21 -10.93 26.74
C ASN A 182 -30.56 -12.32 26.63
N ARG A 183 -31.15 -13.32 27.31
CA ARG A 183 -30.63 -14.70 27.34
C ARG A 183 -30.88 -15.47 26.04
N PHE A 184 -31.89 -15.05 25.26
CA PHE A 184 -32.30 -15.69 24.02
C PHE A 184 -31.56 -15.10 22.80
N ASN A 185 -31.36 -13.78 22.78
CA ASN A 185 -30.55 -13.10 21.78
C ASN A 185 -29.55 -12.15 22.45
N ARG A 186 -28.32 -12.62 22.66
CA ARG A 186 -27.29 -11.86 23.38
C ARG A 186 -26.79 -10.63 22.62
N ALA A 187 -26.91 -10.59 21.29
CA ALA A 187 -26.50 -9.44 20.49
C ALA A 187 -27.47 -8.24 20.65
N GLU A 188 -28.72 -8.51 21.07
CA GLU A 188 -29.77 -7.52 21.28
C GLU A 188 -29.92 -7.10 22.76
N GLY A 189 -29.12 -7.68 23.66
CA GLY A 189 -29.13 -7.37 25.09
C GLY A 189 -27.82 -6.72 25.55
N GLY A 190 -27.84 -6.13 26.75
CA GLY A 190 -26.62 -5.56 27.33
C GLY A 190 -25.75 -6.58 28.07
N PHE A 191 -24.72 -6.08 28.73
CA PHE A 191 -23.73 -6.90 29.41
C PHE A 191 -24.11 -7.21 30.86
N PHE A 192 -23.73 -8.39 31.35
CA PHE A 192 -23.72 -8.63 32.80
C PHE A 192 -22.80 -7.63 33.49
N TRP A 193 -23.18 -7.19 34.69
CA TRP A 193 -22.41 -6.20 35.47
C TRP A 193 -20.91 -6.55 35.59
N SER A 194 -20.58 -7.82 35.82
CA SER A 194 -19.18 -8.27 35.90
C SER A 194 -18.40 -8.06 34.60
N THR A 195 -19.05 -8.24 33.45
CA THR A 195 -18.46 -8.04 32.11
C THR A 195 -18.36 -6.55 31.79
N TYR A 196 -19.42 -5.79 32.04
CA TYR A 196 -19.44 -4.33 31.87
C TYR A 196 -18.30 -3.68 32.68
N LYS A 197 -18.19 -4.03 33.96
CA LYS A 197 -17.11 -3.55 34.84
C LYS A 197 -15.72 -3.95 34.36
N ALA A 198 -15.57 -5.13 33.74
CA ALA A 198 -14.30 -5.56 33.18
C ALA A 198 -13.92 -4.77 31.92
N LEU A 199 -14.90 -4.42 31.09
CA LEU A 199 -14.74 -3.58 29.89
C LEU A 199 -14.28 -2.18 30.26
N CYS A 200 -14.94 -1.51 31.21
CA CYS A 200 -14.50 -0.20 31.72
C CYS A 200 -13.06 -0.25 32.24
N ARG A 201 -12.70 -1.29 33.00
CA ARG A 201 -11.34 -1.44 33.57
C ARG A 201 -10.24 -1.75 32.56
N ARG A 202 -10.61 -2.09 31.32
CA ARG A 202 -9.69 -2.49 30.25
C ARG A 202 -9.91 -1.64 29.01
N ASP A 203 -10.27 -0.38 29.23
CA ASP A 203 -10.41 0.64 28.20
C ASP A 203 -11.31 0.23 27.03
N GLY A 204 -12.41 -0.48 27.33
CA GLY A 204 -13.39 -0.91 26.34
C GLY A 204 -13.08 -2.24 25.64
N VAL A 205 -11.98 -2.92 25.98
CA VAL A 205 -11.57 -4.19 25.34
C VAL A 205 -11.52 -5.34 26.34
N TYR A 206 -12.37 -6.35 26.14
CA TYR A 206 -12.40 -7.53 27.01
C TYR A 206 -12.84 -8.80 26.29
N ALA A 207 -12.14 -9.90 26.51
CA ALA A 207 -12.54 -11.21 26.01
C ALA A 207 -13.01 -12.10 27.17
N ASN A 208 -14.09 -12.85 26.94
CA ASN A 208 -14.62 -13.84 27.87
C ASN A 208 -15.07 -15.11 27.10
N ALA A 209 -15.67 -16.07 27.80
CA ALA A 209 -16.16 -17.32 27.19
C ALA A 209 -17.23 -17.12 26.08
N GLN A 210 -17.74 -15.89 25.91
CA GLN A 210 -18.75 -15.53 24.91
C GLN A 210 -18.13 -14.85 23.68
N GLY A 211 -16.86 -14.47 23.73
CA GLY A 211 -16.17 -13.80 22.63
C GLY A 211 -15.31 -12.63 23.08
N SER A 212 -14.71 -11.97 22.09
CA SER A 212 -14.04 -10.68 22.26
C SER A 212 -15.06 -9.56 22.13
N HIS A 213 -15.00 -8.60 23.03
CA HIS A 213 -15.85 -7.41 23.07
C HIS A 213 -14.95 -6.18 22.95
N ASP A 214 -15.30 -5.27 22.05
CA ASP A 214 -14.54 -4.08 21.75
C ASP A 214 -15.47 -2.89 21.51
N TRP A 215 -15.69 -2.12 22.57
CA TRP A 215 -16.56 -0.95 22.55
C TRP A 215 -16.02 0.18 21.66
N ASN A 216 -14.70 0.28 21.52
CA ASN A 216 -14.09 1.32 20.69
C ASN A 216 -14.30 1.00 19.20
N ALA A 217 -14.18 -0.27 18.83
CA ALA A 217 -14.50 -0.75 17.49
C ALA A 217 -15.98 -0.56 17.14
N GLU A 218 -16.91 -0.82 18.08
CA GLU A 218 -18.35 -0.58 17.88
C GLU A 218 -18.66 0.91 17.66
N LEU A 219 -18.01 1.83 18.39
CA LEU A 219 -18.23 3.27 18.25
C LEU A 219 -17.68 3.84 16.94
N ILE A 220 -16.55 3.32 16.44
CA ILE A 220 -15.93 3.81 15.19
C ILE A 220 -16.51 3.14 13.93
N GLU A 221 -17.24 2.03 14.07
CA GLU A 221 -17.79 1.25 12.96
C GLU A 221 -18.55 2.11 11.92
N PRO A 222 -19.43 3.05 12.29
CA PRO A 222 -20.16 3.86 11.31
C PRO A 222 -19.21 4.73 10.45
N ILE A 223 -18.14 5.26 11.04
CA ILE A 223 -17.13 6.04 10.32
C ILE A 223 -16.32 5.13 9.39
N MET A 224 -15.90 3.97 9.89
CA MET A 224 -15.16 2.98 9.09
C MET A 224 -15.97 2.51 7.88
N LYS A 225 -17.27 2.26 8.05
CA LYS A 225 -18.19 1.89 6.96
C LYS A 225 -18.32 2.99 5.91
N ALA A 226 -18.42 4.24 6.33
CA ALA A 226 -18.53 5.37 5.40
C ALA A 226 -17.24 5.63 4.61
N VAL A 227 -16.08 5.44 5.23
CA VAL A 227 -14.77 5.66 4.60
C VAL A 227 -14.33 4.50 3.72
N ALA A 228 -14.74 3.27 4.03
CA ALA A 228 -14.28 2.06 3.35
C ALA A 228 -14.35 2.10 1.81
N PRO A 229 -15.42 2.60 1.16
CA PRO A 229 -15.49 2.67 -0.30
C PRO A 229 -14.42 3.59 -0.91
N GLY A 230 -14.26 4.79 -0.34
CA GLY A 230 -13.24 5.76 -0.79
C GLY A 230 -11.83 5.25 -0.53
N TRP A 231 -11.63 4.61 0.62
CA TRP A 231 -10.38 3.96 0.98
C TRP A 231 -9.95 2.89 -0.03
N GLU A 232 -10.86 1.95 -0.34
CA GLU A 232 -10.60 0.90 -1.32
C GLU A 232 -10.30 1.49 -2.70
N LYS A 233 -11.11 2.45 -3.16
CA LYS A 233 -10.96 3.12 -4.45
C LYS A 233 -9.57 3.77 -4.58
N ILE A 234 -9.15 4.55 -3.59
CA ILE A 234 -7.87 5.26 -3.62
C ILE A 234 -6.71 4.28 -3.59
N PHE A 235 -6.62 3.47 -2.53
CA PHE A 235 -5.41 2.71 -2.23
C PHE A 235 -5.29 1.42 -3.04
N SER A 236 -6.38 0.90 -3.62
CA SER A 236 -6.34 -0.31 -4.45
C SER A 236 -6.28 0.00 -5.95
N ARG A 237 -6.69 1.20 -6.39
CA ARG A 237 -6.78 1.52 -7.83
C ARG A 237 -6.18 2.87 -8.22
N ARG A 238 -6.57 3.97 -7.57
CA ARG A 238 -6.16 5.33 -7.99
C ARG A 238 -4.66 5.55 -7.80
N VAL A 239 -4.12 5.20 -6.63
CA VAL A 239 -2.69 5.30 -6.30
C VAL A 239 -1.82 4.55 -7.31
N HIS A 240 -2.20 3.30 -7.64
CA HIS A 240 -1.50 2.51 -8.66
C HIS A 240 -1.47 3.22 -10.02
N THR A 241 -2.61 3.79 -10.43
CA THR A 241 -2.74 4.49 -11.71
C THR A 241 -1.88 5.76 -11.74
N ILE A 242 -1.96 6.58 -10.69
CA ILE A 242 -1.21 7.83 -10.55
C ILE A 242 0.30 7.55 -10.63
N PHE A 243 0.81 6.61 -9.83
CA PHE A 243 2.23 6.30 -9.82
C PHE A 243 2.73 5.59 -11.10
N SER A 244 1.92 4.74 -11.73
CA SER A 244 2.26 4.13 -13.02
C SER A 244 2.40 5.19 -14.12
N ASN A 245 1.47 6.14 -14.16
CA ASN A 245 1.53 7.28 -15.08
C ASN A 245 2.75 8.16 -14.77
N ALA A 246 2.97 8.47 -13.49
CA ALA A 246 4.11 9.25 -13.04
C ALA A 246 5.46 8.65 -13.45
N GLY A 247 5.62 7.34 -13.32
CA GLY A 247 6.84 6.64 -13.75
C GLY A 247 7.04 6.68 -15.26
N SER A 248 5.95 6.59 -16.04
CA SER A 248 6.00 6.72 -17.50
C SER A 248 6.32 8.14 -17.95
N GLU A 249 5.76 9.15 -17.30
CA GLU A 249 6.02 10.56 -17.57
C GLU A 249 7.44 10.96 -17.18
N SER A 250 7.94 10.53 -16.02
CA SER A 250 9.32 10.75 -15.60
C SER A 250 10.33 10.10 -16.55
N ALA A 251 10.04 8.89 -17.04
CA ALA A 251 10.85 8.24 -18.08
C ALA A 251 10.83 9.03 -19.40
N ASN A 252 9.73 9.70 -19.73
CA ASN A 252 9.64 10.56 -20.91
C ASN A 252 10.40 11.88 -20.73
N LEU A 253 10.36 12.50 -19.54
CA LEU A 253 11.17 13.68 -19.20
C LEU A 253 12.66 13.37 -19.35
N LEU A 254 13.11 12.22 -18.85
CA LEU A 254 14.50 11.79 -19.00
C LEU A 254 14.90 11.58 -20.47
N LYS A 255 14.00 11.01 -21.28
CA LYS A 255 14.22 10.89 -22.72
C LYS A 255 14.31 12.25 -23.41
N LYS A 256 13.41 13.18 -23.09
CA LYS A 256 13.45 14.56 -23.63
C LYS A 256 14.75 15.26 -23.26
N PHE A 257 15.21 15.12 -22.03
CA PHE A 257 16.53 15.61 -21.58
C PHE A 257 17.64 15.03 -22.46
N HIS A 258 17.70 13.69 -22.60
CA HIS A 258 18.71 13.01 -23.41
C HIS A 258 18.71 13.48 -24.86
N ASP A 259 17.54 13.48 -25.51
CA ASP A 259 17.39 13.89 -26.91
C ASP A 259 17.81 15.36 -27.11
N THR A 260 17.51 16.23 -26.13
CA THR A 260 17.90 17.65 -26.15
C THR A 260 19.40 17.82 -26.01
N VAL A 261 20.03 17.13 -25.06
CA VAL A 261 21.48 17.15 -24.86
C VAL A 261 22.20 16.60 -26.09
N TYR A 262 21.75 15.46 -26.62
CA TYR A 262 22.30 14.84 -27.82
C TYR A 262 22.27 15.80 -29.01
N LYS A 263 21.12 16.43 -29.25
CA LYS A 263 20.94 17.40 -30.33
C LYS A 263 21.85 18.62 -30.16
N LYS A 264 21.83 19.26 -28.99
CA LYS A 264 22.61 20.48 -28.74
C LYS A 264 24.12 20.24 -28.81
N ILE A 265 24.62 19.14 -28.25
CA ILE A 265 26.06 18.81 -28.29
C ILE A 265 26.51 18.46 -29.72
N THR A 266 25.70 17.69 -30.46
CA THR A 266 26.01 17.34 -31.85
C THR A 266 26.07 18.59 -32.73
N GLN A 267 25.15 19.54 -32.54
CA GLN A 267 25.14 20.82 -33.26
C GLN A 267 26.33 21.72 -32.89
N ALA A 268 26.70 21.77 -31.61
CA ALA A 268 27.75 22.67 -31.13
C ALA A 268 29.17 22.15 -31.38
N THR A 269 29.38 20.82 -31.37
CA THR A 269 30.73 20.23 -31.33
C THR A 269 30.94 19.02 -32.23
N GLY A 270 29.94 18.64 -33.03
CA GLY A 270 29.96 17.43 -33.86
C GLY A 270 29.53 16.15 -33.12
N PRO A 271 29.29 15.05 -33.85
CA PRO A 271 28.85 13.78 -33.29
C PRO A 271 29.93 13.13 -32.42
N LEU A 272 29.51 12.44 -31.35
CA LEU A 272 30.37 11.77 -30.37
C LEU A 272 29.96 10.30 -30.20
N GLY A 273 30.92 9.38 -30.26
CA GLY A 273 30.67 7.96 -30.01
C GLY A 273 30.17 7.70 -28.59
N SER A 274 30.73 8.41 -27.61
CA SER A 274 30.28 8.42 -26.21
C SER A 274 28.80 8.79 -26.03
N LEU A 275 28.24 9.72 -26.82
CA LEU A 275 26.80 10.05 -26.76
C LEU A 275 25.91 8.92 -27.27
N HIS A 276 26.39 8.18 -28.28
CA HIS A 276 25.68 7.00 -28.76
C HIS A 276 25.64 5.89 -27.69
N MET A 277 26.73 5.70 -26.95
CA MET A 277 26.75 4.80 -25.80
C MET A 277 25.77 5.23 -24.70
N LEU A 278 25.73 6.53 -24.36
CA LEU A 278 24.74 7.06 -23.40
C LEU A 278 23.29 6.85 -23.88
N THR A 279 23.05 6.89 -25.20
CA THR A 279 21.74 6.60 -25.77
C THR A 279 21.31 5.15 -25.52
N GLN A 280 22.26 4.19 -25.55
CA GLN A 280 21.97 2.79 -25.23
C GLN A 280 21.54 2.61 -23.77
N GLN A 281 22.06 3.47 -22.87
CA GLN A 281 21.74 3.46 -21.43
C GLN A 281 20.39 4.08 -21.09
N LEU A 282 19.82 4.91 -21.98
CA LEU A 282 18.57 5.61 -21.71
C LEU A 282 17.44 4.65 -21.30
N ARG A 283 17.33 3.49 -21.97
CA ARG A 283 16.31 2.48 -21.67
C ARG A 283 16.41 1.96 -20.23
N ILE A 284 17.63 1.79 -19.74
CA ILE A 284 17.88 1.29 -18.38
C ILE A 284 17.44 2.34 -17.37
N TYR A 285 17.82 3.59 -17.56
CA TYR A 285 17.40 4.67 -16.66
C TYR A 285 15.89 4.90 -16.68
N GLN A 286 15.24 4.81 -17.86
CA GLN A 286 13.79 4.86 -17.97
C GLN A 286 13.12 3.73 -17.18
N GLN A 287 13.67 2.53 -17.25
CA GLN A 287 13.18 1.38 -16.50
C GLN A 287 13.39 1.58 -14.98
N SER A 288 14.55 2.08 -14.56
CA SER A 288 14.82 2.41 -13.15
C SER A 288 13.86 3.48 -12.61
N MET A 289 13.51 4.50 -13.39
CA MET A 289 12.50 5.49 -13.00
C MET A 289 11.14 4.82 -12.73
N LYS A 290 10.69 3.93 -13.62
CA LYS A 290 9.44 3.19 -13.42
C LYS A 290 9.49 2.30 -12.17
N GLU A 291 10.62 1.63 -11.94
CA GLU A 291 10.83 0.79 -10.76
C GLU A 291 10.73 1.58 -9.45
N ILE A 292 11.25 2.82 -9.40
CA ILE A 292 11.14 3.69 -8.23
C ILE A 292 9.67 3.97 -7.90
N PHE A 293 8.86 4.33 -8.89
CA PHE A 293 7.44 4.61 -8.66
C PHE A 293 6.62 3.36 -8.32
N ASN A 294 6.95 2.21 -8.91
CA ASN A 294 6.34 0.93 -8.53
C ASN A 294 6.63 0.57 -7.07
N GLN A 295 7.81 0.92 -6.55
CA GLN A 295 8.11 0.73 -5.13
C GLN A 295 7.26 1.67 -4.25
N GLN A 296 7.06 2.92 -4.66
CA GLN A 296 6.23 3.89 -3.92
C GLN A 296 4.77 3.43 -3.78
N VAL A 297 4.23 2.74 -4.78
CA VAL A 297 2.91 2.10 -4.70
C VAL A 297 2.84 1.12 -3.53
N LEU A 298 3.83 0.22 -3.42
CA LEU A 298 3.87 -0.78 -2.35
C LEU A 298 4.01 -0.14 -0.98
N ASP A 299 4.87 0.87 -0.87
CA ASP A 299 5.09 1.60 0.38
C ASP A 299 3.81 2.33 0.83
N MET A 300 3.09 2.96 -0.11
CA MET A 300 1.83 3.64 0.18
C MET A 300 0.71 2.67 0.59
N SER A 301 0.61 1.50 -0.07
CA SER A 301 -0.34 0.45 0.34
C SER A 301 -0.03 -0.12 1.73
N MET A 302 1.24 -0.17 2.14
CA MET A 302 1.61 -0.57 3.52
C MET A 302 1.24 0.52 4.52
N GLN A 303 1.62 1.77 4.27
CA GLN A 303 1.31 2.89 5.16
C GLN A 303 -0.19 3.11 5.35
N SER A 304 -1.00 2.91 4.30
CA SER A 304 -2.45 3.04 4.42
C SER A 304 -3.02 2.07 5.46
N ARG A 305 -2.52 0.82 5.53
CA ARG A 305 -2.99 -0.15 6.54
C ARG A 305 -2.70 0.33 7.96
N ASP A 306 -1.56 0.98 8.17
CA ASP A 306 -1.19 1.49 9.49
C ASP A 306 -2.01 2.75 9.83
N ILE A 307 -2.24 3.65 8.88
CA ILE A 307 -3.12 4.82 9.06
C ILE A 307 -4.55 4.40 9.39
N ASN A 308 -5.06 3.36 8.71
CA ASN A 308 -6.40 2.83 8.97
C ASN A 308 -6.54 2.33 10.44
N ARG A 309 -5.47 1.81 11.03
CA ARG A 309 -5.47 1.39 12.45
C ARG A 309 -5.41 2.57 13.43
N MET A 310 -5.16 3.79 12.97
CA MET A 310 -5.10 4.97 13.83
C MET A 310 -6.48 5.54 14.19
N PHE A 311 -7.56 5.11 13.54
CA PHE A 311 -8.92 5.58 13.87
C PHE A 311 -9.36 5.14 15.28
N GLU A 312 -9.12 3.88 15.65
CA GLU A 312 -9.57 3.32 16.93
C GLU A 312 -8.87 3.95 18.15
N PRO A 313 -7.54 4.17 18.18
CA PRO A 313 -6.87 4.86 19.29
C PRO A 313 -7.45 6.24 19.64
N VAL A 314 -7.96 6.99 18.66
CA VAL A 314 -8.59 8.31 18.89
C VAL A 314 -9.88 8.17 19.70
N VAL A 315 -10.66 7.11 19.45
CA VAL A 315 -11.87 6.81 20.23
C VAL A 315 -11.52 6.36 21.63
N VAL A 316 -10.50 5.50 21.77
CA VAL A 316 -10.01 5.06 23.08
C VAL A 316 -9.66 6.27 23.94
N GLU A 317 -8.83 7.19 23.43
CA GLU A 317 -8.40 8.40 24.14
C GLU A 317 -9.59 9.26 24.60
N ALA A 318 -10.60 9.43 23.74
CA ALA A 318 -11.82 10.18 24.08
C ALA A 318 -12.70 9.46 25.12
N MET A 319 -12.69 8.12 25.15
CA MET A 319 -13.51 7.29 26.04
C MET A 319 -12.87 6.98 27.40
N VAL A 320 -11.55 7.14 27.56
CA VAL A 320 -10.86 6.91 28.85
C VAL A 320 -11.58 7.55 30.06
N PRO A 321 -12.04 8.82 30.00
CA PRO A 321 -12.75 9.43 31.13
C PRO A 321 -14.07 8.73 31.46
N ALA A 322 -14.77 8.22 30.45
CA ALA A 322 -16.03 7.49 30.64
C ALA A 322 -15.80 6.10 31.25
N TYR A 323 -14.65 5.48 30.98
CA TYR A 323 -14.26 4.19 31.53
C TYR A 323 -13.74 4.26 32.97
N ALA A 324 -13.35 5.44 33.44
CA ALA A 324 -12.82 5.66 34.78
C ALA A 324 -13.87 5.72 35.91
N ILE A 325 -15.17 5.59 35.58
CA ILE A 325 -16.32 5.61 36.50
C ILE A 325 -16.51 4.23 37.15
#